data_AF-A0A1M2YWE9-F1
#
_entry.id   AF-A0A1M2YWE9-F1
#
_cell.length_a   1.000
_cell.length_b   1.000
_cell.length_c   1.000
_cell.angle_alpha   90.00
_cell.angle_beta   90.00
_cell.angle_gamma   90.00
#
_symmetry.space_group_name_H-M   'P 1'
#
loop_
_entity.id
_entity.type
_entity.pdbx_description
1 polymer ?
#
loop_
_entity_poly.entity_id
_entity_poly.type
_entity_poly.pdbx_seq_one_letter_code
_entity_poly.pdbx_strand_id
1 'polypeptide(L)'
;MNAPSLHQIAFSIEEALYRRLEARASAMNMPTSKYARLLFDAAYAARIGQEKEIPASDRDLDETVKLVFACAGHGSNTMTARALGISESLVERIKEGWQTALKGGLPPKAAAPSSPRLAKGSEYPAEEVETIRRLWARGEKISAIAAELGKPAHSIQIWASRHRDVCPRRLQAKS
;
A
#
# COMPACT_ATOMS: atom_id res chain seq x y z
N MET A 1 -34.12 -13.56 39.23
CA MET A 1 -33.43 -12.36 38.72
C MET A 1 -34.46 -11.56 37.94
N ASN A 2 -34.74 -10.32 38.33
CA ASN A 2 -35.71 -9.47 37.62
C ASN A 2 -35.10 -8.99 36.30
N ALA A 3 -35.88 -9.01 35.22
CA ALA A 3 -35.44 -8.48 33.93
C ALA A 3 -35.20 -6.96 34.02
N PRO A 4 -34.19 -6.43 33.30
CA PRO A 4 -33.94 -4.98 33.29
C PRO A 4 -35.10 -4.22 32.63
N SER A 5 -35.49 -3.09 33.23
CA SER A 5 -36.45 -2.15 32.64
C SER A 5 -35.85 -1.44 31.43
N LEU A 6 -36.53 -1.53 30.29
CA LEU A 6 -36.09 -0.92 29.03
C LEU A 6 -36.83 0.41 28.80
N HIS A 7 -36.07 1.47 28.46
CA HIS A 7 -36.60 2.76 28.05
C HIS A 7 -36.26 3.02 26.58
N GLN A 8 -37.21 3.55 25.80
CA GLN A 8 -36.99 3.89 24.40
C GLN A 8 -36.57 5.36 24.25
N ILE A 9 -35.57 5.59 23.41
CA ILE A 9 -35.11 6.93 23.01
C ILE A 9 -35.32 7.04 21.51
N ALA A 10 -36.02 8.08 21.06
CA ALA A 10 -36.29 8.33 19.65
C ALA A 10 -35.76 9.71 19.26
N PHE A 11 -35.04 9.78 18.14
CA PHE A 11 -34.59 11.03 17.53
C PHE A 11 -34.52 10.87 16.02
N SER A 12 -34.65 11.97 15.29
CA SER A 12 -34.51 12.01 13.84
C SER A 12 -33.06 12.28 13.46
N ILE A 13 -32.62 11.70 12.34
CA ILE A 13 -31.30 11.97 11.75
C ILE A 13 -31.45 12.44 10.31
N GLU A 14 -30.44 13.13 9.81
CA GLU A 14 -30.39 13.56 8.42
C GLU A 14 -30.32 12.36 7.46
N GLU A 15 -30.98 12.49 6.29
CA GLU A 15 -31.02 11.44 5.26
C GLU A 15 -29.61 11.00 4.82
N ALA A 16 -28.69 11.94 4.65
CA ALA A 16 -27.31 11.64 4.26
C ALA A 16 -26.58 10.79 5.32
N LEU A 17 -26.87 10.99 6.62
CA LEU A 17 -26.34 10.16 7.68
C LEU A 17 -27.01 8.78 7.67
N TYR A 18 -28.34 8.72 7.51
CA TYR A 18 -29.08 7.46 7.41
C TYR A 18 -28.53 6.56 6.30
N ARG A 19 -28.32 7.10 5.08
CA ARG A 19 -27.77 6.35 3.94
C ARG A 19 -26.39 5.77 4.21
N ARG A 20 -25.51 6.52 4.90
CA ARG A 20 -24.18 6.04 5.29
C ARG A 20 -24.25 4.93 6.34
N LEU A 21 -25.17 5.04 7.30
CA LEU A 21 -25.41 4.00 8.29
C LEU A 21 -25.95 2.73 7.63
N GLU A 22 -26.93 2.86 6.73
CA GLU A 22 -27.55 1.76 5.99
C GLU A 22 -26.52 1.01 5.13
N ALA A 23 -25.68 1.73 4.37
CA ALA A 23 -24.64 1.11 3.55
C ALA A 23 -23.64 0.29 4.39
N ARG A 24 -23.24 0.81 5.55
CA ARG A 24 -22.32 0.09 6.47
C ARG A 24 -22.99 -1.10 7.13
N ALA A 25 -24.23 -0.95 7.60
CA ALA A 25 -24.98 -2.02 8.23
C ALA A 25 -25.23 -3.19 7.26
N SER A 26 -25.57 -2.88 6.00
CA SER A 26 -25.79 -3.85 4.93
C SER A 26 -24.53 -4.67 4.63
N ALA A 27 -23.36 -4.03 4.55
CA ALA A 27 -22.08 -4.71 4.35
C ALA A 27 -21.74 -5.74 5.46
N MET A 28 -22.36 -5.61 6.64
CA MET A 28 -22.19 -6.49 7.79
C MET A 28 -23.40 -7.42 8.01
N ASN A 29 -24.33 -7.50 7.06
CA ASN A 29 -25.56 -8.28 7.17
C ASN A 29 -26.36 -7.99 8.45
N MET A 30 -26.46 -6.71 8.84
CA MET A 30 -27.20 -6.31 10.04
C MET A 30 -28.23 -5.20 9.76
N PRO A 31 -29.31 -5.12 10.55
CA PRO A 31 -30.26 -4.01 10.47
C PRO A 31 -29.61 -2.66 10.83
N THR A 32 -29.97 -1.59 10.11
CA THR A 32 -29.48 -0.23 10.34
C THR A 32 -29.69 0.23 11.78
N SER A 33 -30.84 -0.09 12.39
CA SER A 33 -31.16 0.25 13.79
C SER A 33 -30.25 -0.46 14.79
N LYS A 34 -29.92 -1.74 14.53
CA LYS A 34 -28.98 -2.50 15.35
C LYS A 34 -27.58 -1.89 15.29
N TYR A 35 -27.15 -1.52 14.08
CA TYR A 35 -25.85 -0.87 13.89
C TYR A 35 -25.78 0.50 14.58
N ALA A 36 -26.82 1.33 14.42
CA ALA A 36 -26.91 2.64 15.07
C ALA A 36 -26.87 2.52 16.60
N ARG A 37 -27.56 1.52 17.16
CA ARG A 37 -27.50 1.24 18.60
C ARG A 37 -26.09 0.87 19.06
N LEU A 38 -25.37 0.02 18.33
CA LEU A 38 -23.99 -0.34 18.68
C LEU A 38 -23.07 0.89 18.71
N LEU A 39 -23.21 1.80 17.74
CA LEU A 39 -22.45 3.04 17.71
C LEU A 39 -22.81 3.96 18.89
N PHE A 40 -24.10 4.07 19.21
CA PHE A 40 -24.57 4.85 20.36
C PHE A 40 -24.02 4.30 21.68
N ASP A 41 -24.12 2.99 21.90
CA ASP A 41 -23.65 2.32 23.11
C ASP A 41 -22.13 2.50 23.27
N ALA A 42 -21.36 2.34 22.18
CA ALA A 42 -19.92 2.55 22.18
C ALA A 42 -19.53 4.01 22.49
N ALA A 43 -20.21 4.98 21.87
CA ALA A 43 -19.95 6.40 22.11
C ALA A 43 -20.29 6.82 23.55
N TYR A 44 -21.41 6.33 24.09
CA TYR A 44 -21.80 6.59 25.47
C TYR A 44 -20.82 5.96 26.46
N ALA A 45 -20.42 4.71 26.25
CA ALA A 45 -19.42 4.04 27.09
C ALA A 45 -18.08 4.81 27.09
N ALA A 46 -17.62 5.26 25.91
CA ALA A 46 -16.41 6.08 25.80
C ALA A 46 -16.53 7.40 26.57
N ARG A 47 -17.68 8.08 26.48
CA ARG A 47 -17.93 9.34 27.19
C ARG A 47 -17.97 9.16 28.71
N ILE A 48 -18.67 8.15 29.20
CA ILE A 48 -18.75 7.85 30.63
C ILE A 48 -17.40 7.39 31.20
N GLY A 49 -16.60 6.65 30.42
CA GLY A 49 -15.24 6.30 30.79
C GLY A 49 -14.36 7.52 31.03
N GLN A 50 -14.44 8.53 30.15
CA GLN A 50 -13.75 9.81 30.33
C GLN A 50 -14.20 10.55 31.59
N GLU A 51 -15.51 10.65 31.83
CA GLU A 51 -16.06 11.40 32.97
C GLU A 51 -15.73 10.79 34.33
N LYS A 52 -15.53 9.47 34.38
CA LYS A 52 -15.26 8.74 35.63
C LYS A 52 -13.76 8.53 35.88
N GLU A 53 -12.89 9.05 35.02
CA GLU A 53 -11.44 8.76 35.04
C GLU A 53 -11.12 7.26 35.11
N ILE A 54 -12.07 6.42 34.69
CA ILE A 54 -11.87 4.97 34.60
C ILE A 54 -11.06 4.79 33.32
N PRO A 55 -9.83 4.26 33.38
CA PRO A 55 -9.07 3.97 32.17
C PRO A 55 -9.95 3.05 31.33
N ALA A 56 -10.36 3.51 30.14
CA ALA A 56 -11.14 2.69 29.23
C ALA A 56 -10.35 1.40 29.02
N SER A 57 -10.88 0.27 29.52
CA SER A 57 -10.20 -1.02 29.48
C SER A 57 -10.31 -1.65 28.10
N ASP A 58 -10.01 -0.86 27.08
CA ASP A 58 -9.74 -1.36 25.75
C ASP A 58 -8.64 -0.48 25.16
N ARG A 59 -7.45 -0.63 25.75
CA ARG A 59 -6.22 0.01 25.31
C ARG A 59 -6.03 -0.16 23.80
N ASP A 60 -6.43 -1.30 23.26
CA ASP A 60 -6.34 -1.61 21.84
C ASP A 60 -7.37 -0.83 21.02
N LEU A 61 -8.57 -0.58 21.56
CA LEU A 61 -9.55 0.30 20.93
C LEU A 61 -9.08 1.76 20.97
N ASP A 62 -8.50 2.21 22.09
CA ASP A 62 -7.92 3.55 22.21
C ASP A 62 -6.71 3.72 21.28
N GLU A 63 -5.83 2.72 21.18
CA GLU A 63 -4.71 2.72 20.25
C GLU A 63 -5.21 2.68 18.80
N THR A 64 -6.24 1.89 18.50
CA THR A 64 -6.86 1.81 17.16
C THR A 64 -7.54 3.12 16.79
N VAL A 65 -8.30 3.74 17.71
CA VAL A 65 -8.96 5.01 17.51
C VAL A 65 -7.93 6.14 17.38
N LYS A 66 -6.86 6.14 18.20
CA LYS A 66 -5.73 7.08 18.06
C LYS A 66 -5.02 6.90 16.72
N LEU A 67 -4.83 5.66 16.25
CA LEU A 67 -4.25 5.37 14.93
C LEU A 67 -5.18 5.85 13.81
N VAL A 68 -6.50 5.66 13.93
CA VAL A 68 -7.50 6.17 12.99
C VAL A 68 -7.49 7.71 12.95
N PHE A 69 -7.44 8.38 14.09
CA PHE A 69 -7.34 9.85 14.16
C PHE A 69 -5.98 10.37 13.67
N ALA A 70 -4.89 9.65 13.93
CA ALA A 70 -3.57 9.96 13.40
C ALA A 70 -3.55 9.84 11.86
N CYS A 71 -4.15 8.78 11.31
CA CYS A 71 -4.34 8.58 9.87
C CYS A 71 -5.31 9.60 9.25
N ALA A 72 -6.31 10.06 9.99
CA ALA A 72 -7.23 11.13 9.58
C ALA A 72 -6.60 12.54 9.63
N GLY A 73 -5.34 12.67 10.07
CA GLY A 73 -4.59 13.93 10.07
C GLY A 73 -4.65 14.73 11.37
N HIS A 74 -5.30 14.20 12.43
CA HIS A 74 -5.46 14.90 13.71
C HIS A 74 -4.29 14.70 14.70
N GLY A 75 -3.20 14.04 14.29
CA GLY A 75 -2.03 13.77 15.13
C GLY A 75 -0.73 14.33 14.54
N SER A 76 0.18 14.78 15.42
CA SER A 76 1.53 15.20 15.05
C SER A 76 2.31 14.05 14.37
N ASN A 77 2.95 14.36 13.24
CA ASN A 77 3.82 13.41 12.51
C ASN A 77 4.98 12.94 13.38
N THR A 78 5.53 13.84 14.20
CA THR A 78 6.64 13.62 15.13
C THR A 78 6.30 12.55 16.18
N MET A 79 5.10 12.65 16.78
CA MET A 79 4.63 11.67 17.77
C MET A 79 4.35 10.31 17.13
N THR A 80 3.79 10.32 15.92
CA THR A 80 3.48 9.09 15.17
C THR A 80 4.78 8.36 14.77
N ALA A 81 5.78 9.10 14.29
CA ALA A 81 7.10 8.59 13.93
C ALA A 81 7.81 7.93 15.11
N ARG A 82 7.81 8.60 16.27
CA ARG A 82 8.37 8.08 17.52
C ARG A 82 7.65 6.80 17.98
N ALA A 83 6.32 6.79 17.96
CA ALA A 83 5.52 5.65 18.41
C ALA A 83 5.71 4.40 17.53
N LEU A 84 5.87 4.59 16.22
CA LEU A 84 6.00 3.51 15.24
C LEU A 84 7.45 3.13 14.92
N GLY A 85 8.44 3.86 15.45
CA GLY A 85 9.85 3.62 15.15
C GLY A 85 10.21 3.86 13.68
N ILE A 86 9.53 4.77 13.00
CA ILE A 86 9.76 5.13 11.59
C ILE A 86 10.09 6.61 11.42
N SER A 87 10.60 7.02 10.25
CA SER A 87 10.90 8.42 9.99
C SER A 87 9.63 9.27 9.82
N GLU A 88 9.69 10.53 10.24
CA GLU A 88 8.61 11.51 10.02
C GLU A 88 8.25 11.68 8.54
N SER A 89 9.25 11.63 7.67
CA SER A 89 9.07 11.66 6.21
C SER A 89 8.33 10.44 5.65
N LEU A 90 8.40 9.28 6.31
CA LEU A 90 7.62 8.11 5.93
C LEU A 90 6.16 8.25 6.42
N VAL A 91 5.95 8.77 7.62
CA VAL A 91 4.62 9.08 8.15
C VAL A 91 3.87 10.06 7.24
N GLU A 92 4.55 11.13 6.81
CA GLU A 92 3.98 12.15 5.91
C GLU A 92 3.55 11.55 4.57
N ARG A 93 4.42 10.78 3.91
CA ARG A 93 4.08 10.08 2.65
C ARG A 93 2.90 9.13 2.79
N ILE A 94 2.81 8.41 3.91
CA ILE A 94 1.69 7.49 4.16
C ILE A 94 0.39 8.29 4.27
N LYS A 95 0.38 9.38 5.06
CA LYS A 95 -0.81 10.25 5.20
C LYS A 95 -1.24 10.86 3.87
N GLU A 96 -0.29 11.37 3.08
CA GLU A 96 -0.57 11.89 1.74
C GLU A 96 -1.18 10.84 0.83
N GLY A 97 -0.62 9.62 0.82
CA GLY A 97 -1.16 8.51 0.03
C GLY A 97 -2.59 8.15 0.40
N TRP A 98 -2.92 8.15 1.70
CA TRP A 98 -4.29 7.93 2.19
C TRP A 98 -5.24 9.07 1.78
N GLN A 99 -4.80 10.33 1.88
CA GLN A 99 -5.60 11.48 1.44
C GLN A 99 -5.88 11.46 -0.07
N THR A 100 -4.90 11.04 -0.88
CA THR A 100 -5.10 10.83 -2.32
C THR A 100 -6.11 9.71 -2.59
N ALA A 101 -5.99 8.58 -1.89
CA ALA A 101 -6.92 7.44 -1.99
C ALA A 101 -8.37 7.82 -1.64
N LEU A 102 -8.57 8.59 -0.56
CA LEU A 102 -9.89 9.05 -0.12
C LEU A 102 -10.56 10.00 -1.12
N LYS A 103 -9.77 10.78 -1.87
CA LYS A 103 -10.26 11.66 -2.95
C LYS A 103 -10.53 10.91 -4.27
N GLY A 104 -10.47 9.58 -4.25
CA GLY A 104 -10.67 8.74 -5.44
C GLY A 104 -9.47 8.69 -6.39
N GLY A 105 -8.31 9.22 -5.98
CA GLY A 105 -7.06 9.09 -6.72
C GLY A 105 -6.27 7.86 -6.28
N LEU A 106 -5.55 7.20 -7.19
CA LEU A 106 -4.49 6.29 -6.76
C LEU A 106 -3.38 7.10 -6.09
N PRO A 107 -2.83 6.68 -4.93
CA PRO A 107 -1.67 7.36 -4.35
C PRO A 107 -0.58 7.46 -5.42
N PRO A 108 0.12 8.61 -5.54
CA PRO A 108 1.20 8.72 -6.48
C PRO A 108 2.19 7.60 -6.17
N LYS A 109 2.43 6.73 -7.16
CA LYS A 109 3.39 5.64 -7.03
C LYS A 109 4.69 6.29 -6.56
N ALA A 110 5.06 6.05 -5.30
CA ALA A 110 6.32 6.54 -4.75
C ALA A 110 7.38 6.20 -5.78
N ALA A 111 8.06 7.22 -6.28
CA ALA A 111 9.16 7.01 -7.19
C ALA A 111 10.08 6.04 -6.47
N ALA A 112 10.18 4.81 -7.00
CA ALA A 112 11.18 3.87 -6.52
C ALA A 112 12.50 4.64 -6.45
N PRO A 113 13.33 4.47 -5.41
CA PRO A 113 14.69 5.01 -5.45
C PRO A 113 15.22 4.60 -6.81
N SER A 114 15.56 5.59 -7.63
CA SER A 114 15.89 5.38 -9.02
C SER A 114 17.14 4.52 -9.04
N SER A 115 16.94 3.20 -9.07
CA SER A 115 17.90 2.30 -9.69
C SER A 115 18.21 2.97 -11.01
N PRO A 116 19.48 3.27 -11.31
CA PRO A 116 19.85 4.04 -12.48
C PRO A 116 19.09 3.44 -13.66
N ARG A 117 18.11 4.20 -14.12
CA ARG A 117 17.16 3.73 -15.12
C ARG A 117 18.02 3.58 -16.35
N LEU A 118 18.39 2.35 -16.69
CA LEU A 118 19.08 2.07 -17.94
C LEU A 118 18.27 2.77 -19.03
N ALA A 119 18.92 3.73 -19.69
CA ALA A 119 18.28 4.61 -20.64
C ALA A 119 17.43 3.77 -21.59
N LYS A 120 16.18 4.22 -21.81
CA LYS A 120 15.26 3.60 -22.74
C LYS A 120 15.89 3.70 -24.14
N GLY A 121 16.54 2.62 -24.56
CA GLY A 121 17.28 2.57 -25.83
C GLY A 121 18.79 2.71 -25.69
N SER A 122 19.44 2.00 -24.76
CA SER A 122 20.89 1.81 -24.87
C SER A 122 21.18 0.92 -26.10
N GLU A 123 21.31 1.55 -27.26
CA GLU A 123 22.07 0.96 -28.35
C GLU A 123 23.46 0.65 -27.81
N TYR A 124 23.89 -0.59 -27.96
CA TYR A 124 25.23 -1.00 -27.60
C TYR A 124 26.18 -0.36 -28.62
N PRO A 125 27.32 0.23 -28.19
CA PRO A 125 28.36 0.69 -29.10
C PRO A 125 28.76 -0.43 -30.08
N ALA A 126 29.18 -0.07 -31.30
CA ALA A 126 29.52 -1.04 -32.34
C ALA A 126 30.54 -2.10 -31.87
N GLU A 127 31.50 -1.72 -31.03
CA GLU A 127 32.49 -2.61 -30.44
C GLU A 127 31.89 -3.62 -29.45
N GLU A 128 30.91 -3.19 -28.65
CA GLU A 128 30.17 -4.08 -27.75
C GLU A 128 29.29 -5.03 -28.57
N VAL A 129 28.67 -4.56 -29.65
CA VAL A 129 27.88 -5.40 -30.58
C VAL A 129 28.74 -6.48 -31.23
N GLU A 130 29.95 -6.15 -31.68
CA GLU A 130 30.88 -7.13 -32.26
C GLU A 130 31.34 -8.15 -31.21
N THR A 131 31.57 -7.68 -29.97
CA THR A 131 31.89 -8.56 -28.86
C THR A 131 30.76 -9.54 -28.56
N ILE A 132 29.50 -9.05 -28.53
CA ILE A 132 28.31 -9.89 -28.38
C ILE A 132 28.21 -10.90 -29.53
N ARG A 133 28.40 -10.47 -30.78
CA ARG A 133 28.34 -11.33 -31.97
C ARG A 133 29.34 -12.49 -31.87
N ARG A 134 30.61 -12.17 -31.56
CA ARG A 134 31.69 -13.14 -31.39
C ARG A 134 31.43 -14.12 -30.26
N LEU A 135 30.97 -13.66 -29.10
CA LEU A 135 30.65 -14.53 -27.96
C LEU A 135 29.42 -15.39 -28.26
N TRP A 136 28.42 -14.84 -28.94
CA TRP A 136 27.21 -15.55 -29.30
C TRP A 136 27.48 -16.68 -30.29
N ALA A 137 28.34 -16.44 -31.29
CA ALA A 137 28.79 -17.43 -32.26
C ALA A 137 29.55 -18.60 -31.59
N ARG A 138 30.29 -18.33 -30.50
CA ARG A 138 30.94 -19.35 -29.67
C ARG A 138 29.98 -20.14 -28.78
N GLY A 139 28.68 -19.82 -28.77
CA GLY A 139 27.70 -20.49 -27.94
C GLY A 139 27.76 -20.09 -26.46
N GLU A 140 28.41 -18.98 -26.11
CA GLU A 140 28.56 -18.54 -24.72
C GLU A 140 27.24 -18.23 -24.04
N LYS A 141 27.10 -18.55 -22.75
CA LYS A 141 25.85 -18.23 -22.02
C LYS A 141 25.70 -16.71 -21.87
N ILE A 142 24.44 -16.24 -21.79
CA ILE A 142 24.13 -14.80 -21.58
C ILE A 142 24.86 -14.24 -20.35
N SER A 143 25.01 -15.04 -19.29
CA SER A 143 25.74 -14.65 -18.08
C SER A 143 27.23 -14.40 -18.34
N ALA A 144 27.87 -15.18 -19.21
CA ALA A 144 29.27 -15.00 -19.58
C ALA A 144 29.46 -13.74 -20.45
N ILE A 145 28.54 -13.52 -21.40
CA ILE A 145 28.52 -12.31 -22.23
C ILE A 145 28.33 -11.05 -21.37
N ALA A 146 27.46 -11.14 -20.37
CA ALA A 146 27.19 -10.06 -19.44
C ALA A 146 28.39 -9.72 -18.55
N ALA A 147 29.10 -10.75 -18.06
CA ALA A 147 30.32 -10.59 -17.28
C ALA A 147 31.42 -9.91 -18.10
N GLU A 148 31.61 -10.31 -19.36
CA GLU A 148 32.61 -9.73 -20.25
C GLU A 148 32.37 -8.23 -20.50
N LEU A 149 31.11 -7.82 -20.64
CA LEU A 149 30.74 -6.43 -20.93
C LEU A 149 30.55 -5.57 -19.67
N GLY A 150 30.66 -6.16 -18.47
CA GLY A 150 30.34 -5.47 -17.21
C GLY A 150 28.88 -4.98 -17.16
N LYS A 151 27.95 -5.67 -17.83
CA LYS A 151 26.53 -5.30 -17.90
C LYS A 151 25.66 -6.34 -17.18
N PRO A 152 24.43 -5.97 -16.75
CA PRO A 152 23.49 -6.94 -16.22
C PRO A 152 23.07 -7.98 -17.28
N ALA A 153 23.02 -9.26 -16.91
CA ALA A 153 22.61 -10.35 -17.81
C ALA A 153 21.20 -10.14 -18.39
N HIS A 154 20.30 -9.55 -17.60
CA HIS A 154 18.96 -9.20 -18.05
C HIS A 154 18.97 -8.17 -19.20
N SER A 155 19.91 -7.21 -19.18
CA SER A 155 20.07 -6.21 -20.25
C SER A 155 20.47 -6.88 -21.57
N ILE A 156 21.44 -7.81 -21.51
CA ILE A 156 21.89 -8.58 -22.67
C ILE A 156 20.76 -9.47 -23.21
N GLN A 157 19.98 -10.11 -22.32
CA GLN A 157 18.84 -10.94 -22.72
C GLN A 157 17.78 -10.14 -23.48
N ILE A 158 17.38 -8.96 -22.96
CA ILE A 158 16.43 -8.07 -23.62
C ILE A 158 16.99 -7.60 -24.96
N TRP A 159 18.25 -7.15 -24.99
CA TRP A 159 18.88 -6.67 -26.22
C TRP A 159 18.96 -7.75 -27.30
N ALA A 160 19.43 -8.95 -26.96
CA ALA A 160 19.54 -10.10 -27.87
C ALA A 160 18.17 -10.57 -28.38
N SER A 161 17.10 -10.38 -27.62
CA SER A 161 15.73 -10.69 -28.07
C SER A 161 15.26 -9.77 -29.21
N ARG A 162 15.77 -8.54 -29.26
CA ARG A 162 15.43 -7.49 -30.23
C ARG A 162 16.36 -7.48 -31.44
N HIS A 163 17.61 -7.91 -31.27
CA HIS A 163 18.64 -7.95 -32.33
C HIS A 163 18.91 -9.37 -32.78
N ARG A 164 17.94 -9.95 -33.50
CA ARG A 164 17.99 -11.34 -33.99
C ARG A 164 18.96 -11.54 -35.16
N ASP A 165 19.28 -10.46 -35.85
CA ASP A 165 20.35 -10.35 -36.83
C ASP A 165 21.73 -10.59 -36.20
N VAL A 166 21.96 -10.16 -34.95
CA VAL A 166 23.22 -10.39 -34.22
C VAL A 166 23.16 -11.67 -33.38
N CYS A 167 22.02 -11.94 -32.75
CA CYS A 167 21.82 -13.04 -31.81
C CYS A 167 20.72 -14.00 -32.31
N PRO A 168 21.00 -14.84 -33.33
CA PRO A 168 20.03 -15.80 -33.85
C PRO A 168 19.59 -16.78 -32.75
N ARG A 169 18.37 -17.32 -32.87
CA ARG A 169 17.84 -18.30 -31.93
C ARG A 169 18.77 -19.51 -31.93
N ARG A 170 19.31 -19.84 -30.75
CA ARG A 170 20.05 -21.08 -30.55
C ARG A 170 19.06 -22.23 -30.68
N LEU A 171 19.28 -23.11 -31.65
CA LEU A 171 18.62 -24.40 -31.68
C LEU A 171 19.02 -25.11 -30.39
N GLN A 172 18.05 -25.38 -29.52
CA GLN A 172 18.33 -26.22 -28.37
C GLN A 172 18.69 -27.59 -28.94
N ALA A 173 19.98 -27.94 -28.86
CA ALA A 173 20.39 -29.31 -29.07
C ALA A 173 19.65 -30.13 -28.01
N LYS A 174 18.73 -31.01 -28.46
CA LYS A 174 18.10 -31.99 -27.59
C LYS A 174 19.22 -32.81 -26.97
N SER A 175 19.44 -32.63 -25.66
CA SER A 175 20.16 -33.63 -24.85
C SER A 175 19.31 -34.87 -24.71
#